data_AF-A0A434R7P0-F1
#
_entry.id   AF-A0A434R7P0-F1
#
_cell.length_a   1.000
_cell.length_b   1.000
_cell.length_c   1.000
_cell.angle_alpha   90.00
_cell.angle_beta   90.00
_cell.angle_gamma   90.00
#
_symmetry.space_group_name_H-M   'P 1'
#
loop_
_entity.id
_entity.type
_entity.pdbx_description
1 polymer ?
#
loop_
_entity_poly.entity_id
_entity_poly.type
_entity_poly.pdbx_seq_one_letter_code
_entity_poly.pdbx_strand_id
1 'polypeptide(L)'
;MVDLTRLERDRLAFEVLVSHPASHATLSRSRRSADGAFFAKSALLQRKVTERSLRRTRTPEHAFSEGDRLLARIDDALKLPRIEGVVSCWSDWTISLEPTPHDGGFRKDHPAVARALSVPQSATSLRRLLRDPLGFVWLRALGMTAPELALEPLQLDPVAFGDLVHELLRLAIERIEPTPSLVGATPEEIDNALGAAARDIAERWPLTQVVPPRLLWLDTIEEARRRAHRGLTIDERFGQGTRSFSEVPFGNPQSPAERIDPWDQRQEVVIGQSGIRLKGRIDRVDVKADRRGVRMSDY
;
A
#
# COMPACT_ATOMS: atom_id res chain seq x y z
N MET A 1 -9.73 20.55 -71.87
CA MET A 1 -9.67 21.04 -70.48
C MET A 1 -8.48 20.35 -69.85
N VAL A 2 -7.39 21.06 -69.56
CA VAL A 2 -6.15 20.44 -69.05
C VAL A 2 -6.43 19.92 -67.64
N ASP A 3 -6.30 18.62 -67.45
CA ASP A 3 -6.48 17.99 -66.13
C ASP A 3 -5.21 18.26 -65.32
N LEU A 4 -5.24 19.33 -64.53
CA LEU A 4 -4.11 19.72 -63.68
C LEU A 4 -3.88 18.67 -62.60
N THR A 5 -2.61 18.34 -62.38
CA THR A 5 -2.22 17.48 -61.27
C THR A 5 -2.63 18.13 -59.94
N ARG A 6 -2.83 17.32 -58.90
CA ARG A 6 -3.21 17.83 -57.56
C ARG A 6 -2.26 18.91 -57.05
N LEU A 7 -0.95 18.73 -57.28
CA LEU A 7 0.08 19.69 -56.88
C LEU A 7 -0.07 21.04 -57.58
N GLU A 8 -0.40 21.03 -58.88
CA GLU A 8 -0.60 22.25 -59.67
C GLU A 8 -1.88 22.98 -59.27
N ARG A 9 -2.95 22.22 -58.97
CA ARG A 9 -4.18 22.78 -58.39
C ARG A 9 -3.95 23.44 -57.03
N ASP A 10 -3.20 22.79 -56.14
CA ASP A 10 -2.88 23.34 -54.82
C ASP A 10 -2.02 24.61 -54.92
N ARG A 11 -1.07 24.65 -55.86
CA ARG A 11 -0.25 25.85 -56.14
C ARG A 11 -1.10 27.00 -56.68
N LEU A 12 -1.95 26.73 -57.66
CA LEU A 12 -2.82 27.74 -58.27
C LEU A 12 -3.81 28.28 -57.24
N ALA A 13 -4.43 27.42 -56.42
CA ALA A 13 -5.34 27.83 -55.36
C ALA A 13 -4.64 28.73 -54.32
N PHE A 14 -3.44 28.36 -53.88
CA PHE A 14 -2.64 29.19 -52.96
C PHE A 14 -2.29 30.54 -53.59
N GLU A 15 -1.91 30.56 -54.88
CA GLU A 15 -1.58 31.79 -55.59
C GLU A 15 -2.78 32.72 -55.73
N VAL A 16 -3.95 32.20 -56.10
CA VAL A 16 -5.19 32.98 -56.18
C VAL A 16 -5.56 33.60 -54.84
N LEU A 17 -5.40 32.85 -53.74
CA LEU A 17 -5.72 33.34 -52.39
C LEU A 17 -4.79 34.48 -51.93
N VAL A 18 -3.50 34.39 -52.23
CA VAL A 18 -2.48 35.33 -51.74
C VAL A 18 -2.24 36.52 -52.69
N SER A 19 -2.59 36.40 -53.98
CA SER A 19 -2.37 37.46 -54.99
C SER A 19 -3.50 38.48 -55.11
N HIS A 20 -4.62 38.28 -54.41
CA HIS A 20 -5.76 39.18 -54.52
C HIS A 20 -5.44 40.55 -53.90
N PRO A 21 -5.56 41.69 -54.63
CA PRO A 21 -5.09 43.00 -54.16
C PRO A 21 -5.76 43.51 -52.88
N ALA A 22 -6.97 43.01 -52.59
CA ALA A 22 -7.76 43.37 -51.40
C ALA A 22 -7.69 42.31 -50.28
N SER A 23 -6.95 41.20 -50.44
CA SER A 23 -6.86 40.17 -49.41
C SER A 23 -5.70 40.41 -48.45
N HIS A 24 -5.91 40.09 -47.17
CA HIS A 24 -4.86 39.96 -46.17
C HIS A 24 -4.84 38.50 -45.71
N ALA A 25 -3.74 37.79 -45.94
CA ALA A 25 -3.62 36.38 -45.58
C ALA A 25 -2.70 36.23 -44.36
N THR A 26 -3.23 35.63 -43.29
CA THR A 26 -2.42 35.16 -42.15
C THR A 26 -2.15 33.67 -42.31
N LEU A 27 -0.87 33.29 -42.30
CA LEU A 27 -0.45 31.91 -42.51
C LEU A 27 0.22 31.38 -41.23
N SER A 28 -0.32 30.29 -40.68
CA SER A 28 0.20 29.66 -39.46
C SER A 28 0.45 28.17 -39.67
N ARG A 29 1.48 27.64 -39.01
CA ARG A 29 1.78 26.20 -38.98
C ARG A 29 2.36 25.79 -37.63
N SER A 30 2.17 24.54 -37.25
CA SER A 30 2.92 23.94 -36.14
C SER A 30 4.35 23.62 -36.58
N ARG A 31 5.34 23.98 -35.75
CA ARG A 31 6.75 23.61 -35.97
C ARG A 31 7.07 22.20 -35.48
N ARG A 32 6.23 21.66 -34.61
CA ARG A 32 6.33 20.32 -34.07
C ARG A 32 4.97 19.61 -34.09
N SER A 33 5.01 18.29 -34.17
CA SER A 33 3.87 17.41 -33.92
C SER A 33 3.54 17.32 -32.43
N ALA A 34 2.42 16.65 -32.10
CA ALA A 34 1.98 16.44 -30.73
C ALA A 34 3.00 15.64 -29.87
N ASP A 35 3.79 14.79 -30.49
CA ASP A 35 4.90 14.02 -29.90
C ASP A 35 6.25 14.77 -29.92
N GLY A 36 6.30 15.98 -30.48
CA GLY A 36 7.48 16.84 -30.50
C GLY A 36 8.41 16.70 -31.70
N ALA A 37 8.14 15.86 -32.70
CA ALA A 37 8.96 15.78 -33.92
C ALA A 37 8.90 17.08 -34.76
N PHE A 38 9.98 17.44 -35.46
CA PHE A 38 10.03 18.67 -36.27
C PHE A 38 9.23 18.56 -37.57
N PHE A 39 8.41 19.58 -37.86
CA PHE A 39 7.70 19.69 -39.13
C PHE A 39 8.36 20.68 -40.10
N ALA A 40 8.56 20.21 -41.33
CA ALA A 40 9.08 21.01 -42.43
C ALA A 40 8.08 22.09 -42.87
N LYS A 41 8.63 23.19 -43.41
CA LYS A 41 7.82 24.25 -44.02
C LYS A 41 7.25 23.75 -45.35
N SER A 42 5.96 23.98 -45.58
CA SER A 42 5.31 23.69 -46.87
C SER A 42 6.06 24.36 -48.02
N ALA A 43 6.26 23.63 -49.13
CA ALA A 43 6.91 24.14 -50.33
C ALA A 43 6.21 25.38 -50.91
N LEU A 44 4.90 25.54 -50.67
CA LEU A 44 4.12 26.73 -51.08
C LEU A 44 4.59 28.01 -50.37
N LEU A 45 5.08 27.89 -49.14
CA LEU A 45 5.50 29.01 -48.30
C LEU A 45 6.98 29.38 -48.47
N GLN A 46 7.80 28.48 -49.00
CA GLN A 46 9.26 28.60 -48.98
C GLN A 46 9.79 29.81 -49.77
N ARG A 47 9.07 30.26 -50.81
CA ARG A 47 9.56 31.28 -51.76
C ARG A 47 8.93 32.67 -51.62
N LYS A 48 7.81 32.81 -50.92
CA LYS A 48 7.01 34.05 -50.92
C LYS A 48 6.85 34.72 -49.54
N VAL A 49 7.22 34.06 -48.43
CA VAL A 49 6.92 34.55 -47.07
C VAL A 49 8.08 34.33 -46.09
N THR A 50 8.50 35.40 -45.42
CA THR A 50 9.41 35.36 -44.27
C THR A 50 8.63 34.96 -43.02
N GLU A 51 8.99 33.83 -42.40
CA GLU A 51 8.34 33.34 -41.18
C GLU A 51 8.85 34.13 -39.96
N ARG A 52 7.96 34.79 -39.22
CA ARG A 52 8.27 35.37 -37.92
C ARG A 52 8.02 34.33 -36.83
N SER A 53 9.08 33.80 -36.23
CA SER A 53 8.95 32.90 -35.09
C SER A 53 8.56 33.69 -33.85
N LEU A 54 7.40 33.39 -33.28
CA LEU A 54 6.91 34.05 -32.09
C LEU A 54 6.95 33.09 -30.90
N ARG A 55 7.56 33.49 -29.78
CA ARG A 55 7.60 32.67 -28.56
C ARG A 55 6.21 32.61 -27.91
N ARG A 56 5.92 31.49 -27.24
CA ARG A 56 4.68 31.31 -26.44
C ARG A 56 4.67 32.24 -25.21
N THR A 57 5.83 32.59 -24.68
CA THR A 57 6.00 33.47 -23.51
C THR A 57 6.16 34.95 -23.87
N ARG A 58 5.95 35.33 -25.14
CA ARG A 58 6.01 36.75 -25.53
C ARG A 58 4.79 37.50 -24.99
N THR A 59 4.93 38.78 -24.72
CA THR A 59 3.79 39.70 -24.59
C THR A 59 3.19 39.92 -25.99
N PRO A 60 1.94 39.50 -26.24
CA PRO A 60 1.31 39.68 -27.55
C PRO A 60 0.83 41.14 -27.71
N GLU A 61 0.96 41.67 -28.93
CA GLU A 61 0.47 43.02 -29.29
C GLU A 61 -1.07 43.10 -29.21
N HIS A 62 -1.75 42.00 -29.54
CA HIS A 62 -3.20 41.84 -29.44
C HIS A 62 -3.55 40.53 -28.76
N ALA A 63 -4.49 40.58 -27.82
CA ALA A 63 -4.93 39.41 -27.09
C ALA A 63 -6.06 38.70 -27.82
N PHE A 64 -5.82 37.46 -28.27
CA PHE A 64 -6.83 36.62 -28.93
C PHE A 64 -7.36 35.53 -27.99
N SER A 65 -6.48 34.93 -27.18
CA SER A 65 -6.82 33.91 -26.18
C SER A 65 -6.79 34.44 -24.74
N GLU A 66 -7.28 33.67 -23.78
CA GLU A 66 -7.10 33.99 -22.34
C GLU A 66 -5.61 34.03 -21.97
N GLY A 67 -4.80 33.12 -22.50
CA GLY A 67 -3.35 33.14 -22.30
C GLY A 67 -2.71 34.41 -22.83
N ASP A 68 -3.14 34.89 -24.00
CA ASP A 68 -2.65 36.15 -24.54
C ASP A 68 -3.07 37.35 -23.68
N ARG A 69 -4.29 37.33 -23.12
CA ARG A 69 -4.76 38.38 -22.20
C ARG A 69 -3.91 38.46 -20.94
N LEU A 70 -3.55 37.30 -20.37
CA LEU A 70 -2.69 37.23 -19.19
C LEU A 70 -1.26 37.74 -19.49
N LEU A 71 -0.73 37.43 -20.66
CA LEU A 71 0.63 37.85 -21.06
C LEU A 71 0.71 39.29 -21.59
N ALA A 72 -0.38 39.85 -22.13
CA ALA A 72 -0.43 41.22 -22.63
C ALA A 72 -0.43 42.25 -21.49
N ARG A 73 -0.99 41.89 -20.34
CA ARG A 73 -1.14 42.76 -19.16
C ARG A 73 -0.72 42.02 -17.89
N ILE A 74 0.55 41.65 -17.82
CA ILE A 74 1.11 40.82 -16.73
C ILE A 74 0.83 41.45 -15.36
N ASP A 75 0.99 42.77 -15.22
CA ASP A 75 0.75 43.46 -13.94
C ASP A 75 -0.70 43.37 -13.47
N ASP A 76 -1.67 43.33 -14.38
CA ASP A 76 -3.07 43.15 -14.03
C ASP A 76 -3.41 41.68 -13.81
N ALA A 77 -2.75 40.77 -14.54
CA ALA A 77 -2.87 39.34 -14.33
C ALA A 77 -2.35 38.92 -12.95
N LEU A 78 -1.22 39.49 -12.49
CA LEU A 78 -0.64 39.22 -11.17
C LEU A 78 -1.53 39.67 -10.01
N LYS A 79 -2.42 40.65 -10.23
CA LYS A 79 -3.42 41.09 -9.25
C LYS A 79 -4.65 40.16 -9.16
N LEU A 80 -4.78 39.18 -10.05
CA LEU A 80 -5.87 38.21 -9.98
C LEU A 80 -5.58 37.21 -8.85
N PRO A 81 -6.50 37.00 -7.89
CA PRO A 81 -6.26 36.11 -6.73
C PRO A 81 -5.84 34.68 -7.12
N ARG A 82 -6.39 34.17 -8.24
CA ARG A 82 -6.02 32.85 -8.78
C ARG A 82 -4.58 32.78 -9.29
N ILE A 83 -4.07 33.86 -9.87
CA ILE A 83 -2.70 33.93 -10.40
C ILE A 83 -1.73 34.14 -9.25
N GLU A 84 -2.06 35.03 -8.31
CA GLU A 84 -1.32 35.22 -7.07
C GLU A 84 -1.17 33.89 -6.30
N GLY A 85 -2.25 33.12 -6.13
CA GLY A 85 -2.21 31.81 -5.49
C GLY A 85 -1.33 30.79 -6.23
N VAL A 86 -1.34 30.78 -7.57
CA VAL A 86 -0.46 29.89 -8.36
C VAL A 86 1.00 30.31 -8.23
N VAL A 87 1.30 31.61 -8.26
CA VAL A 87 2.66 32.13 -8.09
C VAL A 87 3.17 31.85 -6.68
N SER A 88 2.35 32.05 -5.65
CA SER A 88 2.67 31.70 -4.26
C SER A 88 2.97 30.22 -4.13
N CYS A 89 2.06 29.35 -4.58
CA CYS A 89 2.24 27.90 -4.54
C CYS A 89 3.51 27.45 -5.28
N TRP A 90 3.78 28.01 -6.46
CA TRP A 90 5.00 27.69 -7.20
C TRP A 90 6.27 28.13 -6.47
N SER A 91 6.25 29.33 -5.89
CA SER A 91 7.39 29.89 -5.14
C SER A 91 7.64 29.08 -3.87
N ASP A 92 6.57 28.74 -3.15
CA ASP A 92 6.58 27.89 -1.96
C ASP A 92 7.13 26.50 -2.27
N TRP A 93 6.77 25.93 -3.42
CA TRP A 93 7.27 24.61 -3.80
C TRP A 93 8.71 24.58 -4.33
N THR A 94 9.18 25.66 -4.98
CA THR A 94 10.45 25.64 -5.72
C THR A 94 11.57 26.48 -5.12
N ILE A 95 11.24 27.46 -4.28
CA ILE A 95 12.19 28.45 -3.75
C ILE A 95 12.24 28.41 -2.23
N SER A 96 11.10 28.22 -1.57
CA SER A 96 11.03 28.18 -0.12
C SER A 96 11.70 26.92 0.44
N LEU A 97 12.62 27.12 1.39
CA LEU A 97 13.28 26.04 2.12
C LEU A 97 12.56 25.73 3.45
N GLU A 98 11.74 26.66 3.92
CA GLU A 98 10.96 26.53 5.15
C GLU A 98 9.57 25.95 4.85
N PRO A 99 8.97 25.19 5.79
CA PRO A 99 7.60 24.71 5.65
C PRO A 99 6.63 25.85 5.44
N THR A 100 5.84 25.76 4.38
CA THR A 100 4.83 26.72 3.98
C THR A 100 3.44 26.22 4.36
N PRO A 101 2.40 27.07 4.31
CA PRO A 101 1.02 26.61 4.49
C PRO A 101 0.59 25.52 3.51
N HIS A 102 1.29 25.37 2.37
CA HIS A 102 1.02 24.35 1.36
C HIS A 102 1.63 22.98 1.67
N ASP A 103 2.61 22.91 2.58
CA ASP A 103 3.31 21.65 2.92
C ASP A 103 2.56 20.79 3.94
N GLY A 104 1.51 21.35 4.57
CA GLY A 104 0.76 20.69 5.63
C GLY A 104 1.55 20.64 6.95
N GLY A 105 1.06 21.34 7.97
CA GLY A 105 1.69 21.35 9.29
C GLY A 105 1.25 20.20 10.17
N PHE A 106 2.18 19.57 10.89
CA PHE A 106 1.86 18.68 12.00
C PHE A 106 1.80 19.50 13.29
N ARG A 107 0.60 19.67 13.85
CA ARG A 107 0.46 20.26 15.19
C ARG A 107 0.87 19.29 16.29
N LYS A 108 1.35 19.84 17.41
CA LYS A 108 1.45 19.09 18.66
C LYS A 108 0.07 18.49 19.01
N ASP A 109 0.08 17.30 19.61
CA ASP A 109 -1.13 16.56 20.02
C ASP A 109 -2.08 16.29 18.83
N HIS A 110 -1.48 15.90 17.70
CA HIS A 110 -2.24 15.62 16.49
C HIS A 110 -3.31 14.55 16.76
N PRO A 111 -4.60 14.83 16.46
CA PRO A 111 -5.71 13.97 16.88
C PRO A 111 -5.65 12.58 16.26
N ALA A 112 -5.05 12.42 15.06
CA ALA A 112 -4.84 11.10 14.47
C ALA A 112 -3.86 10.25 15.29
N VAL A 113 -2.80 10.84 15.83
CA VAL A 113 -1.82 10.14 16.66
C VAL A 113 -2.42 9.81 18.01
N ALA A 114 -3.13 10.77 18.63
CA ALA A 114 -3.82 10.54 19.90
C ALA A 114 -4.86 9.40 19.79
N ARG A 115 -5.66 9.39 18.70
CA ARG A 115 -6.57 8.27 18.42
C ARG A 115 -5.81 6.97 18.23
N ALA A 116 -4.75 6.96 17.43
CA ALA A 116 -3.96 5.75 17.17
C ALA A 116 -3.39 5.15 18.47
N LEU A 117 -2.89 5.98 19.39
CA LEU A 117 -2.37 5.54 20.70
C LEU A 117 -3.47 5.12 21.69
N SER A 118 -4.68 5.66 21.56
CA SER A 118 -5.80 5.30 22.44
C SER A 118 -6.33 3.88 22.21
N VAL A 119 -6.11 3.32 21.01
CA VAL A 119 -6.53 1.96 20.66
C VAL A 119 -5.56 0.95 21.30
N PRO A 120 -6.02 -0.24 21.74
CA PRO A 120 -5.11 -1.29 22.20
C PRO A 120 -4.08 -1.68 21.14
N GLN A 121 -2.81 -1.71 21.53
CA GLN A 121 -1.66 -1.95 20.67
C GLN A 121 -1.20 -3.41 20.72
N SER A 122 -0.81 -3.97 19.57
CA SER A 122 -0.07 -5.24 19.54
C SER A 122 1.41 -5.04 19.87
N ALA A 123 2.10 -6.12 20.27
CA ALA A 123 3.55 -6.11 20.47
C ALA A 123 4.29 -5.67 19.20
N THR A 124 3.84 -6.11 18.02
CA THR A 124 4.38 -5.67 16.72
C THR A 124 4.14 -4.18 16.45
N SER A 125 2.96 -3.65 16.82
CA SER A 125 2.65 -2.22 16.72
C SER A 125 3.54 -1.39 17.63
N LEU A 126 3.76 -1.83 18.88
CA LEU A 126 4.65 -1.17 19.82
C LEU A 126 6.12 -1.23 19.40
N ARG A 127 6.59 -2.37 18.91
CA ARG A 127 7.94 -2.48 18.35
C ARG A 127 8.14 -1.46 17.23
N ARG A 128 7.15 -1.28 16.35
CA ARG A 128 7.18 -0.24 15.32
C ARG A 128 7.16 1.16 15.93
N LEU A 129 6.25 1.44 16.85
CA LEU A 129 6.20 2.74 17.55
C LEU A 129 7.56 3.14 18.15
N LEU A 130 8.28 2.18 18.75
CA LEU A 130 9.55 2.44 19.42
C LEU A 130 10.76 2.50 18.47
N ARG A 131 10.74 1.73 17.37
CA ARG A 131 11.89 1.64 16.45
C ARG A 131 11.74 2.49 15.19
N ASP A 132 10.51 2.79 14.80
CA ASP A 132 10.12 3.56 13.62
C ASP A 132 8.81 4.34 13.91
N PRO A 133 8.89 5.42 14.70
CA PRO A 133 7.72 6.22 15.05
C PRO A 133 7.01 6.82 13.83
N LEU A 134 7.76 7.16 12.77
CA LEU A 134 7.20 7.71 11.55
C LEU A 134 6.40 6.65 10.78
N GLY A 135 6.96 5.44 10.63
CA GLY A 135 6.23 4.32 10.05
C GLY A 135 5.02 3.87 10.88
N PHE A 136 5.04 4.07 12.21
CA PHE A 136 3.84 3.93 13.04
C PHE A 136 2.78 4.96 12.65
N VAL A 137 3.14 6.24 12.49
CA VAL A 137 2.18 7.28 12.09
C VAL A 137 1.58 6.97 10.73
N TRP A 138 2.40 6.64 9.73
CA TRP A 138 1.90 6.29 8.39
C TRP A 138 0.93 5.11 8.43
N LEU A 139 1.33 4.01 9.06
CA LEU A 139 0.53 2.78 9.05
C LEU A 139 -0.69 2.85 9.99
N ARG A 140 -0.51 3.35 11.21
CA ARG A 140 -1.52 3.27 12.29
C ARG A 140 -2.35 4.54 12.45
N ALA A 141 -1.79 5.71 12.16
CA ALA A 141 -2.53 6.97 12.28
C ALA A 141 -3.15 7.44 10.95
N LEU A 142 -2.45 7.24 9.83
CA LEU A 142 -2.90 7.67 8.50
C LEU A 142 -3.48 6.53 7.65
N GLY A 143 -3.28 5.27 8.05
CA GLY A 143 -3.81 4.10 7.32
C GLY A 143 -3.15 3.88 5.97
N MET A 144 -1.91 4.35 5.79
CA MET A 144 -1.17 4.19 4.54
C MET A 144 -0.60 2.76 4.45
N THR A 145 -1.15 1.97 3.54
CA THR A 145 -0.67 0.61 3.21
C THR A 145 -0.29 0.55 1.74
N ALA A 146 0.70 -0.29 1.41
CA ALA A 146 0.97 -0.60 0.01
C ALA A 146 -0.25 -1.33 -0.60
N PRO A 147 -0.61 -1.06 -1.86
CA PRO A 147 -1.66 -1.83 -2.54
C PRO A 147 -1.21 -3.29 -2.70
N GLU A 148 -2.12 -4.22 -2.41
CA GLU A 148 -1.90 -5.64 -2.68
C GLU A 148 -1.99 -5.88 -4.19
N LEU A 149 -0.84 -6.13 -4.83
CA LEU A 149 -0.79 -6.57 -6.21
C LEU A 149 -1.02 -8.08 -6.23
N ALA A 150 -2.29 -8.50 -6.29
CA ALA A 150 -2.65 -9.91 -6.31
C ALA A 150 -2.21 -10.57 -7.62
N LEU A 151 -1.09 -11.27 -7.57
CA LEU A 151 -0.69 -12.29 -8.55
C LEU A 151 -0.95 -13.64 -7.90
N GLU A 152 -1.43 -14.64 -8.65
CA GLU A 152 -1.45 -16.02 -8.17
C GLU A 152 -0.03 -16.39 -7.69
N PRO A 153 0.19 -16.55 -6.38
CA PRO A 153 1.53 -16.64 -5.85
C PRO A 153 2.05 -18.05 -6.09
N LEU A 154 3.23 -18.20 -6.69
CA LEU A 154 3.88 -19.50 -6.78
C LEU A 154 4.35 -20.00 -5.39
N GLN A 155 4.52 -19.08 -4.44
CA GLN A 155 4.93 -19.35 -3.06
C GLN A 155 4.22 -18.38 -2.13
N LEU A 156 3.83 -18.85 -0.94
CA LEU A 156 3.35 -17.96 0.10
C LEU A 156 4.45 -16.98 0.50
N ASP A 157 4.08 -15.72 0.72
CA ASP A 157 4.98 -14.77 1.35
C ASP A 157 5.30 -15.20 2.80
N PRO A 158 6.37 -14.66 3.41
CA PRO A 158 6.78 -15.08 4.76
C PRO A 158 5.72 -14.90 5.85
N VAL A 159 4.82 -13.91 5.72
CA VAL A 159 3.76 -13.67 6.70
C VAL A 159 2.69 -14.74 6.55
N ALA A 160 2.19 -14.95 5.32
CA ALA A 160 1.19 -15.98 5.04
C ALA A 160 1.70 -17.40 5.37
N PHE A 161 2.98 -17.68 5.13
CA PHE A 161 3.59 -18.94 5.55
C PHE A 161 3.69 -19.08 7.07
N GLY A 162 3.96 -17.98 7.79
CA GLY A 162 3.88 -17.95 9.25
C GLY A 162 2.48 -18.32 9.72
N ASP A 163 1.45 -17.63 9.22
CA ASP A 163 0.04 -17.88 9.55
C ASP A 163 -0.35 -19.35 9.32
N LEU A 164 0.16 -19.97 8.25
CA LEU A 164 -0.03 -21.40 7.97
C LEU A 164 0.55 -22.29 9.08
N VAL A 165 1.78 -22.02 9.52
CA VAL A 165 2.43 -22.78 10.60
C VAL A 165 1.68 -22.60 11.92
N HIS A 166 1.29 -21.37 12.27
CA HIS A 166 0.51 -21.09 13.49
C HIS A 166 -0.84 -21.79 13.47
N GLU A 167 -1.54 -21.78 12.34
CA GLU A 167 -2.83 -22.46 12.24
C GLU A 167 -2.69 -23.99 12.33
N LEU A 168 -1.65 -24.58 11.73
CA LEU A 168 -1.33 -26.00 11.88
C LEU A 168 -1.10 -26.37 13.35
N LEU A 169 -0.28 -25.58 14.06
CA LEU A 169 0.02 -25.78 15.47
C LEU A 169 -1.23 -25.70 16.32
N ARG A 170 -2.05 -24.65 16.12
CA ARG A 170 -3.33 -24.47 16.83
C ARG A 170 -4.25 -25.67 16.65
N LEU A 171 -4.48 -26.07 15.41
CA LEU A 171 -5.37 -27.16 15.06
C LEU A 171 -4.85 -28.52 15.55
N ALA A 172 -3.53 -28.74 15.58
CA ALA A 172 -2.96 -29.97 16.12
C ALA A 172 -3.11 -30.01 17.66
N ILE A 173 -2.81 -28.92 18.36
CA ILE A 173 -2.95 -28.83 19.81
C ILE A 173 -4.42 -29.03 20.22
N GLU A 174 -5.36 -28.39 19.52
CA GLU A 174 -6.81 -28.55 19.76
C GLU A 174 -7.31 -30.00 19.58
N ARG A 175 -6.61 -30.83 18.78
CA ARG A 175 -6.95 -32.26 18.60
C ARG A 175 -6.30 -33.17 19.65
N ILE A 176 -5.11 -32.81 20.13
CA ILE A 176 -4.37 -33.59 21.12
C ILE A 176 -4.89 -33.31 22.55
N GLU A 177 -5.35 -32.09 22.81
CA GLU A 177 -6.06 -31.70 24.02
C GLU A 177 -7.54 -32.08 23.87
N PRO A 178 -8.12 -33.04 24.64
CA PRO A 178 -7.92 -33.21 26.10
C PRO A 178 -7.19 -34.48 26.54
N THR A 179 -7.09 -35.50 25.68
CA THR A 179 -6.43 -36.79 25.95
C THR A 179 -5.71 -37.22 24.68
N PRO A 180 -4.39 -37.46 24.68
CA PRO A 180 -3.51 -37.65 25.84
C PRO A 180 -2.91 -36.38 26.48
N SER A 181 -3.28 -35.18 26.02
CA SER A 181 -2.56 -33.90 26.24
C SER A 181 -1.25 -33.82 25.46
N LEU A 182 -0.81 -32.61 25.12
CA LEU A 182 0.42 -32.41 24.34
C LEU A 182 1.65 -33.02 25.04
N VAL A 183 1.70 -32.92 26.37
CA VAL A 183 2.80 -33.47 27.18
C VAL A 183 2.77 -35.01 27.25
N GLY A 184 1.57 -35.59 27.23
CA GLY A 184 1.36 -37.04 27.27
C GLY A 184 1.50 -37.71 25.90
N ALA A 185 1.33 -36.96 24.81
CA ALA A 185 1.33 -37.49 23.45
C ALA A 185 2.67 -38.14 23.06
N THR A 186 2.57 -39.25 22.35
CA THR A 186 3.65 -39.91 21.63
C THR A 186 3.99 -39.13 20.35
N PRO A 187 5.21 -39.29 19.79
CA PRO A 187 5.55 -38.69 18.50
C PRO A 187 4.57 -39.04 17.37
N GLU A 188 4.06 -40.27 17.35
CA GLU A 188 3.08 -40.72 16.36
C GLU A 188 1.72 -40.03 16.52
N GLU A 189 1.25 -39.82 17.75
CA GLU A 189 0.00 -39.08 18.00
C GLU A 189 0.12 -37.60 17.57
N ILE A 190 1.28 -36.98 17.80
CA ILE A 190 1.57 -35.61 17.34
C ILE A 190 1.58 -35.56 15.81
N ASP A 191 2.27 -36.50 15.16
CA ASP A 191 2.35 -36.58 13.69
C ASP A 191 0.96 -36.78 13.06
N ASN A 192 0.15 -37.68 13.63
CA ASN A 192 -1.22 -37.93 13.19
C ASN A 192 -2.11 -36.68 13.33
N ALA A 193 -2.02 -35.95 14.45
CA ALA A 193 -2.78 -34.72 14.67
C ALA A 193 -2.39 -33.62 13.68
N LEU A 194 -1.08 -33.45 13.42
CA LEU A 194 -0.57 -32.53 12.40
C LEU A 194 -1.00 -32.94 10.99
N GLY A 195 -0.99 -34.24 10.68
CA GLY A 195 -1.47 -34.76 9.39
C GLY A 195 -2.98 -34.54 9.18
N ALA A 196 -3.78 -34.61 10.24
CA ALA A 196 -5.19 -34.21 10.18
C ALA A 196 -5.35 -32.69 9.99
N ALA A 197 -4.61 -31.87 10.74
CA ALA A 197 -4.63 -30.41 10.58
C ALA A 197 -4.22 -29.97 9.17
N ALA A 198 -3.19 -30.60 8.60
CA ALA A 198 -2.70 -30.34 7.25
C ALA A 198 -3.75 -30.63 6.18
N ARG A 199 -4.50 -31.74 6.30
CA ARG A 199 -5.59 -32.07 5.38
C ARG A 199 -6.71 -31.03 5.42
N ASP A 200 -7.13 -30.64 6.61
CA ASP A 200 -8.20 -29.65 6.79
C ASP A 200 -7.81 -28.28 6.22
N ILE A 201 -6.56 -27.85 6.41
CA ILE A 201 -6.04 -26.61 5.83
C ILE A 201 -5.93 -26.71 4.30
N ALA A 202 -5.45 -27.85 3.78
CA ALA A 202 -5.31 -28.08 2.35
C ALA A 202 -6.62 -27.90 1.59
N GLU A 203 -7.75 -28.26 2.20
CA GLU A 203 -9.08 -28.13 1.63
C GLU A 203 -9.68 -26.73 1.85
N ARG A 204 -9.47 -26.13 3.04
CA ARG A 204 -10.14 -24.87 3.43
C ARG A 204 -9.46 -23.60 2.91
N TRP A 205 -8.13 -23.53 2.91
CA TRP A 205 -7.40 -22.33 2.49
C TRP A 205 -7.67 -21.93 1.03
N PRO A 206 -7.64 -22.85 0.04
CA PRO A 206 -7.93 -22.49 -1.35
C PRO A 206 -9.34 -21.90 -1.56
N LEU A 207 -10.27 -22.10 -0.63
CA LEU A 207 -11.64 -21.55 -0.69
C LEU A 207 -11.73 -20.11 -0.18
N THR A 208 -10.74 -19.66 0.59
CA THR A 208 -10.79 -18.38 1.34
C THR A 208 -9.60 -17.47 1.08
N GLN A 209 -8.50 -18.00 0.54
CA GLN A 209 -7.25 -17.31 0.35
C GLN A 209 -6.64 -17.65 -1.01
N VAL A 210 -5.80 -16.76 -1.51
CA VAL A 210 -5.00 -17.04 -2.72
C VAL A 210 -3.82 -17.93 -2.32
N VAL A 211 -3.79 -19.14 -2.85
CA VAL A 211 -2.77 -20.15 -2.56
C VAL A 211 -1.98 -20.52 -3.83
N PRO A 212 -0.80 -21.13 -3.69
CA PRO A 212 -0.08 -21.67 -4.84
C PRO A 212 -0.86 -22.73 -5.62
N PRO A 213 -0.46 -23.00 -6.88
CA PRO A 213 -0.97 -24.13 -7.64
C PRO A 213 -0.86 -25.44 -6.84
N ARG A 214 -1.83 -26.34 -7.03
CA ARG A 214 -2.05 -27.52 -6.17
C ARG A 214 -0.79 -28.30 -5.78
N LEU A 215 0.12 -28.56 -6.72
CA LEU A 215 1.35 -29.30 -6.42
C LEU A 215 2.26 -28.55 -5.45
N LEU A 216 2.48 -27.25 -5.68
CA LEU A 216 3.28 -26.38 -4.82
C LEU A 216 2.59 -26.13 -3.49
N TRP A 217 1.27 -26.07 -3.48
CA TRP A 217 0.49 -25.92 -2.25
C TRP A 217 0.66 -27.11 -1.31
N LEU A 218 0.54 -28.34 -1.82
CA LEU A 218 0.74 -29.54 -1.02
C LEU A 218 2.17 -29.65 -0.47
N ASP A 219 3.18 -29.28 -1.27
CA ASP A 219 4.57 -29.23 -0.80
C ASP A 219 4.78 -28.14 0.28
N THR A 220 4.15 -26.98 0.12
CA THR A 220 4.18 -25.88 1.09
C THR A 220 3.57 -26.32 2.43
N ILE A 221 2.44 -27.03 2.41
CA ILE A 221 1.81 -27.58 3.61
C ILE A 221 2.72 -28.60 4.28
N GLU A 222 3.36 -29.48 3.50
CA GLU A 222 4.25 -30.49 4.07
C GLU A 222 5.49 -29.86 4.72
N GLU A 223 6.06 -28.80 4.13
CA GLU A 223 7.12 -28.03 4.77
C GLU A 223 6.64 -27.34 6.05
N ALA A 224 5.45 -26.75 6.05
CA ALA A 224 4.87 -26.15 7.24
C ALA A 224 4.62 -27.20 8.34
N ARG A 225 4.16 -28.40 7.97
CA ARG A 225 3.96 -29.55 8.87
C ARG A 225 5.28 -30.00 9.51
N ARG A 226 6.37 -30.09 8.73
CA ARG A 226 7.71 -30.39 9.26
C ARG A 226 8.19 -29.36 10.28
N ARG A 227 7.93 -28.07 10.04
CA ARG A 227 8.27 -26.99 10.99
C ARG A 227 7.42 -27.06 12.25
N ALA A 228 6.11 -27.24 12.11
CA ALA A 228 5.18 -27.38 13.23
C ALA A 228 5.54 -28.60 14.11
N HIS A 229 5.85 -29.75 13.50
CA HIS A 229 6.31 -30.93 14.23
C HIS A 229 7.55 -30.61 15.09
N ARG A 230 8.57 -29.99 14.49
CA ARG A 230 9.77 -29.57 15.24
C ARG A 230 9.42 -28.64 16.40
N GLY A 231 8.53 -27.66 16.17
CA GLY A 231 8.08 -26.73 17.22
C GLY A 231 7.37 -27.43 18.40
N LEU A 232 6.60 -28.49 18.14
CA LEU A 232 5.94 -29.25 19.20
C LEU A 232 6.88 -30.18 19.97
N THR A 233 7.96 -30.66 19.32
CA THR A 233 8.86 -31.67 19.92
C THR A 233 10.16 -31.11 20.50
N ILE A 234 10.52 -29.85 20.23
CA ILE A 234 11.80 -29.29 20.67
C ILE A 234 11.87 -29.04 22.18
N ASP A 235 10.75 -28.69 22.80
CA ASP A 235 10.70 -28.31 24.20
C ASP A 235 10.66 -29.52 25.13
N GLU A 236 11.38 -29.42 26.25
CA GLU A 236 11.27 -30.38 27.33
C GLU A 236 9.83 -30.48 27.85
N ARG A 237 9.41 -31.66 28.29
CA ARG A 237 8.07 -31.89 28.82
C ARG A 237 7.84 -31.08 30.10
N PHE A 238 6.83 -30.22 30.11
CA PHE A 238 6.55 -29.28 31.22
C PHE A 238 5.80 -29.93 32.40
N GLY A 239 6.26 -31.10 32.88
CA GLY A 239 5.66 -31.83 34.00
C GLY A 239 4.33 -32.54 33.67
N GLN A 240 4.00 -33.58 34.44
CA GLN A 240 2.77 -34.35 34.24
C GLN A 240 1.52 -33.52 34.58
N GLY A 241 0.42 -33.77 33.87
CA GLY A 241 -0.87 -33.09 34.07
C GLY A 241 -0.93 -31.66 33.54
N THR A 242 0.07 -31.23 32.77
CA THR A 242 0.08 -29.91 32.13
C THR A 242 -0.92 -29.85 30.99
N ARG A 243 -1.62 -28.72 30.91
CA ARG A 243 -2.52 -28.38 29.80
C ARG A 243 -1.86 -27.34 28.92
N SER A 244 -1.88 -27.58 27.62
CA SER A 244 -1.34 -26.67 26.62
C SER A 244 -2.47 -25.93 25.90
N PHE A 245 -2.32 -24.63 25.74
CA PHE A 245 -3.27 -23.77 25.04
C PHE A 245 -2.51 -23.05 23.92
N SER A 246 -3.06 -23.02 22.71
CA SER A 246 -2.42 -22.37 21.55
C SER A 246 -3.17 -21.13 21.10
N GLU A 247 -2.47 -20.11 20.62
CA GLU A 247 -3.05 -18.85 20.12
C GLU A 247 -3.92 -18.16 21.19
N VAL A 248 -3.44 -18.12 22.44
CA VAL A 248 -4.21 -17.61 23.58
C VAL A 248 -4.28 -16.09 23.53
N PRO A 249 -5.48 -15.49 23.34
CA PRO A 249 -5.60 -14.05 23.22
C PRO A 249 -5.59 -13.34 24.58
N PHE A 250 -5.19 -12.06 24.57
CA PHE A 250 -5.26 -11.17 25.73
C PHE A 250 -5.59 -9.74 25.29
N GLY A 251 -6.20 -8.96 26.20
CA GLY A 251 -6.53 -7.55 25.95
C GLY A 251 -7.56 -7.35 24.84
N ASN A 252 -8.41 -8.35 24.57
CA ASN A 252 -9.46 -8.29 23.56
C ASN A 252 -10.85 -8.14 24.20
N PRO A 253 -11.36 -6.91 24.36
CA PRO A 253 -12.65 -6.68 25.03
C PRO A 253 -13.85 -7.25 24.25
N GLN A 254 -13.69 -7.51 22.96
CA GLN A 254 -14.74 -8.03 22.08
C GLN A 254 -14.74 -9.56 21.98
N SER A 255 -13.92 -10.26 22.78
CA SER A 255 -13.78 -11.69 22.59
C SER A 255 -15.05 -12.48 23.01
N PRO A 256 -15.57 -13.37 22.14
CA PRO A 256 -16.62 -14.29 22.52
C PRO A 256 -16.08 -15.25 23.59
N ALA A 257 -16.79 -15.37 24.72
CA ALA A 257 -16.35 -16.13 25.89
C ALA A 257 -16.44 -17.66 25.71
N GLU A 258 -16.47 -18.15 24.46
CA GLU A 258 -16.78 -19.54 24.13
C GLU A 258 -15.59 -20.48 24.33
N ARG A 259 -14.36 -19.97 24.32
CA ARG A 259 -13.15 -20.78 24.51
C ARG A 259 -12.71 -20.78 25.97
N ILE A 260 -12.52 -21.97 26.55
CA ILE A 260 -11.98 -22.14 27.91
C ILE A 260 -10.47 -21.89 27.87
N ASP A 261 -10.09 -20.62 27.92
CA ASP A 261 -8.70 -20.20 27.99
C ASP A 261 -8.20 -20.11 29.45
N PRO A 262 -6.87 -20.08 29.65
CA PRO A 262 -6.28 -20.04 30.99
C PRO A 262 -6.57 -18.74 31.77
N TRP A 263 -7.05 -17.68 31.11
CA TRP A 263 -7.45 -16.42 31.72
C TRP A 263 -8.61 -15.75 30.97
N ASP A 264 -9.18 -14.70 31.58
CA ASP A 264 -10.15 -13.83 30.93
C ASP A 264 -9.48 -12.97 29.86
N GLN A 265 -9.79 -13.25 28.59
CA GLN A 265 -9.25 -12.55 27.44
C GLN A 265 -9.66 -11.07 27.37
N ARG A 266 -10.73 -10.69 28.07
CA ARG A 266 -11.27 -9.31 28.12
C ARG A 266 -10.53 -8.44 29.12
N GLN A 267 -9.73 -9.04 29.99
CA GLN A 267 -8.93 -8.30 30.95
C GLN A 267 -8.00 -7.33 30.22
N GLU A 268 -8.13 -6.03 30.51
CA GLU A 268 -7.25 -5.03 29.94
C GLU A 268 -5.84 -5.19 30.50
N VAL A 269 -4.85 -5.14 29.60
CA VAL A 269 -3.44 -5.14 29.95
C VAL A 269 -2.88 -3.76 29.64
N VAL A 270 -2.36 -3.07 30.66
CA VAL A 270 -1.89 -1.67 30.54
C VAL A 270 -0.41 -1.57 30.88
N ILE A 271 0.35 -0.82 30.09
CA ILE A 271 1.79 -0.62 30.31
C ILE A 271 2.03 0.56 31.26
N GLY A 272 2.36 0.24 32.51
CA GLY A 272 2.88 1.19 33.51
C GLY A 272 2.09 2.51 33.56
N GLN A 273 2.81 3.62 33.75
CA GLN A 273 2.21 4.96 33.81
C GLN A 273 1.81 5.52 32.43
N SER A 274 2.23 4.88 31.33
CA SER A 274 1.93 5.35 29.97
C SER A 274 0.43 5.23 29.62
N GLY A 275 -0.30 4.36 30.32
CA GLY A 275 -1.71 4.09 30.04
C GLY A 275 -1.95 3.37 28.71
N ILE A 276 -0.89 2.96 27.99
CA ILE A 276 -1.04 2.26 26.71
C ILE A 276 -1.62 0.88 26.97
N ARG A 277 -2.75 0.61 26.31
CA ARG A 277 -3.42 -0.69 26.35
C ARG A 277 -2.76 -1.65 25.38
N LEU A 278 -2.60 -2.90 25.80
CA LEU A 278 -2.06 -4.00 25.02
C LEU A 278 -3.14 -4.98 24.61
N LYS A 279 -2.99 -5.54 23.41
CA LYS A 279 -3.72 -6.70 22.95
C LYS A 279 -2.83 -7.62 22.14
N GLY A 280 -3.16 -8.90 22.06
CA GLY A 280 -2.42 -9.82 21.21
C GLY A 280 -2.84 -11.25 21.41
N ARG A 281 -1.99 -12.15 20.91
CA ARG A 281 -2.07 -13.59 21.12
C ARG A 281 -0.70 -14.08 21.57
N ILE A 282 -0.71 -15.12 22.41
CA ILE A 282 0.48 -15.86 22.82
C ILE A 282 0.40 -17.22 22.14
N ASP A 283 1.45 -17.57 21.39
CA ASP A 283 1.43 -18.75 20.52
C ASP A 283 1.15 -20.04 21.28
N ARG A 284 1.83 -20.26 22.41
CA ARG A 284 1.53 -21.37 23.32
C ARG A 284 1.73 -21.00 24.78
N VAL A 285 0.79 -21.46 25.61
CA VAL A 285 0.81 -21.36 27.06
C VAL A 285 0.64 -22.75 27.65
N ASP A 286 1.61 -23.21 28.41
CA ASP A 286 1.55 -24.47 29.16
C ASP A 286 1.29 -24.15 30.64
N VAL A 287 0.23 -24.73 31.21
CA VAL A 287 -0.17 -24.51 32.61
C VAL A 287 -0.15 -25.83 33.36
N LYS A 288 0.64 -25.91 34.44
CA LYS A 288 0.66 -27.08 35.33
C LYS A 288 -0.69 -27.31 36.01
N ALA A 289 -0.98 -28.57 36.35
CA ALA A 289 -2.21 -28.94 37.05
C ALA A 289 -2.44 -28.16 38.37
N ASP A 290 -1.37 -27.86 39.11
CA ASP A 290 -1.40 -27.10 40.36
C ASP A 290 -1.49 -25.57 40.17
N ARG A 291 -1.45 -25.09 38.92
CA ARG A 291 -1.39 -23.68 38.50
C ARG A 291 -0.23 -22.88 39.13
N ARG A 292 0.81 -23.54 39.64
CA ARG A 292 2.01 -22.88 40.21
C ARG A 292 3.17 -22.76 39.22
N GLY A 293 3.01 -23.29 38.01
CA GLY A 293 3.96 -23.14 36.92
C GLY A 293 3.26 -22.83 35.61
N VAL A 294 3.77 -21.82 34.91
CA VAL A 294 3.35 -21.44 33.55
C VAL A 294 4.59 -21.33 32.68
N ARG A 295 4.52 -21.84 31.45
CA ARG A 295 5.51 -21.61 30.40
C ARG A 295 4.83 -20.97 29.21
N MET A 296 5.48 -19.96 28.66
CA MET A 296 5.07 -19.30 27.42
C MET A 296 6.09 -19.62 26.35
N SER A 297 5.63 -19.98 25.17
CA SER A 297 6.47 -20.24 23.99
C SER A 297 5.97 -19.37 22.83
N ASP A 298 6.92 -18.90 22.03
CA ASP A 298 6.78 -18.09 20.81
C ASP A 298 7.60 -18.82 19.73
N TYR A 299 7.00 -19.12 18.57
CA TYR A 299 7.57 -20.04 17.57
C TYR A 299 8.42 -19.38 16.48
#